data_AF-A0A3M1DGG6-F1
#
_entry.id   AF-A0A3M1DGG6-F1
#
_cell.length_a   1.000
_cell.length_b   1.000
_cell.length_c   1.000
_cell.angle_alpha   90.00
_cell.angle_beta   90.00
_cell.angle_gamma   90.00
#
_symmetry.space_group_name_H-M   'P 1'
#
loop_
_entity.id
_entity.type
_entity.pdbx_description
1 polymer ?
#
loop_
_entity_poly.entity_id
_entity_poly.type
_entity_poly.pdbx_seq_one_letter_code
_entity_poly.pdbx_strand_id
1 'polypeptide(L)' 'MKNRLLCLLWCFIPATVLGGTAQTYNLNVAPDTGLVTNTAIEVIAHDGGVWFGTGKGIMYTFDNGQTWLVYNDANGLV' A
#
# COMPACT_ATOMS: atom_id res chain seq x y z
N MET A 1 -8.05 -28.83 -35.95
CA MET A 1 -8.24 -29.23 -34.53
C MET A 1 -7.03 -29.00 -33.62
N LYS A 2 -5.82 -28.74 -34.14
CA LYS A 2 -4.60 -28.59 -33.30
C LYS A 2 -4.48 -27.27 -32.51
N ASN A 3 -5.22 -26.22 -32.89
CA ASN A 3 -5.04 -24.88 -32.27
C ASN A 3 -6.04 -24.58 -31.14
N ARG A 4 -7.07 -25.41 -30.95
CA ARG A 4 -8.09 -25.20 -29.89
C ARG A 4 -7.63 -25.70 -28.51
N LEU A 5 -6.68 -26.64 -28.49
CA LEU A 5 -6.14 -27.20 -27.24
C LEU A 5 -5.19 -26.22 -26.53
N LEU A 6 -4.56 -25.30 -27.28
CA LEU A 6 -3.59 -24.35 -26.75
C LEU A 6 -4.23 -23.21 -25.93
N CYS A 7 -5.43 -22.76 -26.31
CA CYS A 7 -6.15 -21.69 -25.57
C CYS A 7 -6.69 -22.15 -24.22
N LEU A 8 -7.09 -23.42 -24.09
CA LEU A 8 -7.60 -23.98 -22.83
C LEU A 8 -6.50 -24.10 -21.76
N LEU A 9 -5.24 -24.33 -22.16
CA LEU A 9 -4.10 -24.43 -21.24
C LEU A 9 -3.75 -23.11 -20.54
N TRP A 10 -4.11 -21.95 -21.11
CA TRP A 10 -3.89 -20.64 -20.48
C TRP A 10 -4.95 -20.28 -19.44
N CYS A 11 -6.14 -20.88 -19.49
CA CYS A 11 -7.20 -20.65 -18.49
C CYS A 11 -6.98 -21.40 -17.17
N PHE A 12 -6.00 -22.31 -17.11
CA PHE A 12 -5.68 -23.09 -15.90
C PHE A 12 -4.45 -22.59 -15.14
N ILE A 13 -3.83 -21.49 -15.56
CA ILE A 13 -2.83 -20.82 -14.73
C ILE A 13 -3.61 -20.17 -13.57
N PRO A 14 -3.43 -20.61 -12.32
CA PRO A 14 -4.12 -20.00 -11.20
C PRO A 14 -3.68 -18.53 -11.13
N ALA A 15 -4.63 -17.60 -10.95
CA ALA A 15 -4.34 -16.16 -10.83
C ALA A 15 -3.28 -15.84 -9.75
N THR A 16 -3.10 -16.75 -8.79
CA THR A 16 -2.07 -16.68 -7.75
C THR A 16 -0.63 -16.72 -8.28
N VAL A 17 -0.39 -17.19 -9.52
CA VAL A 17 0.95 -17.19 -10.14
C VAL A 17 1.27 -15.84 -10.80
N LEU A 18 0.26 -15.01 -11.07
CA LEU A 18 0.42 -13.68 -11.67
C LEU A 18 0.42 -12.55 -10.63
N GLY A 19 -0.06 -12.81 -9.41
CA GLY A 19 -0.03 -11.86 -8.31
C GLY A 19 1.35 -11.84 -7.64
N GLY A 20 1.94 -10.65 -7.50
CA GLY A 20 3.08 -10.46 -6.59
C GLY A 20 2.67 -10.74 -5.14
N THR A 21 3.58 -11.27 -4.33
CA THR A 21 3.35 -11.40 -2.89
C THR A 21 3.43 -10.03 -2.23
N ALA A 22 2.55 -9.77 -1.25
CA ALA A 22 2.67 -8.59 -0.41
C ALA A 22 4.04 -8.60 0.30
N GLN A 23 4.75 -7.48 0.24
CA GLN A 23 6.02 -7.30 0.93
C GLN A 23 5.79 -6.52 2.24
N THR A 24 6.51 -6.89 3.30
CA THR A 24 6.53 -6.14 4.55
C THR A 24 7.83 -5.36 4.65
N TYR A 25 7.73 -4.06 4.91
CA TYR A 25 8.88 -3.18 5.10
C TYR A 25 9.00 -2.82 6.58
N ASN A 26 10.18 -3.03 7.16
CA ASN A 26 10.52 -2.56 8.50
C ASN A 26 11.20 -1.20 8.36
N LEU A 27 10.52 -0.14 8.78
CA LEU A 27 11.06 1.21 8.76
C LEU A 27 11.93 1.40 10.01
N ASN A 28 13.26 1.45 9.83
CA ASN A 28 14.21 1.62 10.93
C ASN A 28 14.40 3.09 11.34
N VAL A 29 13.50 3.97 10.92
CA VAL A 29 13.53 5.42 11.19
C VAL A 29 12.18 5.82 11.77
N ALA A 30 12.21 6.67 12.79
CA ALA A 30 10.98 7.23 13.35
C ALA A 30 10.20 8.00 12.27
N PRO A 31 8.86 7.96 12.27
CA PRO A 31 8.06 8.79 11.37
C PRO A 31 8.31 10.27 11.64
N ASP A 32 8.17 11.07 10.59
CA ASP A 32 7.98 12.51 10.76
C ASP A 32 6.60 12.77 11.39
N THR A 33 6.39 13.97 11.93
CA THR A 33 5.11 14.34 12.56
C THR A 33 4.45 15.52 11.87
N GLY A 34 3.12 15.54 11.88
CA GLY A 34 2.30 16.62 11.32
C GLY A 34 1.71 16.32 9.94
N LEU A 35 1.02 17.30 9.36
CA LEU A 35 0.39 17.18 8.05
C LEU A 35 1.33 17.69 6.96
N VAL A 36 1.77 16.79 6.07
CA VAL A 36 2.63 17.15 4.92
C VAL A 36 1.83 17.52 3.67
N THR A 37 0.53 17.22 3.65
CA THR A 37 -0.38 17.58 2.56
C THR A 37 -1.83 17.57 3.04
N ASN A 38 -2.70 18.20 2.26
CA ASN A 38 -4.15 18.23 2.46
C ASN A 38 -4.92 17.31 1.49
N THR A 39 -4.21 16.49 0.70
CA THR A 39 -4.81 15.59 -0.29
C THR A 39 -4.63 14.13 0.13
N ALA A 40 -5.75 13.45 0.38
CA ALA A 40 -5.80 11.99 0.49
C ALA A 40 -6.26 11.39 -0.85
N ILE A 41 -5.47 10.45 -1.38
CA ILE A 41 -5.77 9.71 -2.60
C ILE A 41 -6.50 8.40 -2.25
N GLU A 42 -6.07 7.76 -1.16
CA GLU A 42 -6.63 6.52 -0.66
C GLU A 42 -6.77 6.60 0.87
N VAL A 43 -7.78 5.91 1.42
CA VAL A 43 -8.06 5.87 2.85
C VAL A 43 -8.37 4.44 3.27
N ILE A 44 -7.68 3.95 4.30
CA ILE A 44 -7.98 2.65 4.93
C ILE A 44 -8.07 2.79 6.45
N ALA A 45 -8.97 2.02 7.07
CA ALA A 45 -8.99 1.83 8.51
C ALA A 45 -8.11 0.64 8.89
N HIS A 46 -7.23 0.82 9.89
CA HIS A 46 -6.27 -0.20 10.30
C HIS A 46 -5.88 0.02 11.78
N ASP A 47 -5.89 -1.05 12.59
CA ASP A 47 -5.37 -1.05 13.98
C ASP A 47 -5.87 0.12 14.86
N GLY A 48 -7.18 0.40 14.77
CA GLY A 48 -7.81 1.48 15.54
C GLY A 48 -7.55 2.90 15.02
N GLY A 49 -6.77 3.05 13.95
CA GLY A 49 -6.50 4.32 13.28
C GLY A 49 -6.88 4.31 11.80
N VAL A 50 -6.44 5.36 11.11
CA VAL A 50 -6.68 5.57 9.68
C VAL A 50 -5.38 5.92 8.98
N TRP A 51 -5.11 5.23 7.86
CA TRP A 51 -4.04 5.60 6.93
C TRP A 51 -4.59 6.39 5.76
N PHE A 52 -3.88 7.44 5.39
CA PHE A 52 -4.05 8.18 4.15
C PHE A 52 -2.87 7.89 3.22
N GLY A 53 -3.16 7.35 2.05
CA GLY A 53 -2.23 7.34 0.92
C GLY A 53 -2.24 8.73 0.26
N THR A 54 -1.07 9.34 0.08
CA THR A 54 -0.95 10.69 -0.48
C THR A 54 0.13 10.79 -1.55
N GLY A 55 0.19 11.92 -2.25
CA GLY A 55 1.28 12.23 -3.18
C GLY A 55 2.62 12.58 -2.51
N LYS A 56 2.68 12.56 -1.17
CA LYS A 56 3.88 12.90 -0.36
C LYS A 56 4.26 11.77 0.62
N GLY A 57 3.82 10.55 0.34
CA GLY A 57 3.98 9.40 1.22
C GLY A 57 2.66 8.99 1.87
N ILE A 58 2.73 8.26 2.98
CA ILE A 58 1.57 7.80 3.74
C ILE A 58 1.50 8.51 5.09
N MET A 59 0.29 8.80 5.55
CA MET A 59 0.05 9.45 6.84
C MET A 59 -0.87 8.58 7.69
N TYR A 60 -0.56 8.38 8.97
CA TYR A 60 -1.37 7.61 9.90
C TYR A 60 -1.81 8.45 11.09
N THR A 61 -3.07 8.31 11.49
CA THR A 61 -3.59 8.87 12.73
C THR A 61 -4.31 7.80 13.54
N PHE A 62 -4.09 7.81 14.86
CA PHE A 62 -4.77 6.94 15.82
C PHE A 62 -5.71 7.72 16.76
N ASP A 63 -5.78 9.05 16.60
CA ASP A 63 -6.44 9.96 17.54
C ASP A 63 -7.48 10.87 16.84
N ASN A 64 -8.13 10.33 15.81
CA ASN A 64 -9.13 11.02 14.99
C ASN A 64 -8.57 12.28 14.29
N GLY A 65 -7.30 12.25 13.89
CA GLY A 65 -6.67 13.30 13.10
C GLY A 65 -6.10 14.46 13.90
N GLN A 66 -5.99 14.33 15.24
CA GLN A 66 -5.33 15.34 16.07
C GLN A 66 -3.80 15.32 15.85
N THR A 67 -3.22 14.12 15.68
CA THR A 67 -1.81 13.93 15.35
C THR A 67 -1.64 12.97 14.18
N TRP A 68 -0.51 13.13 13.49
CA TRP A 68 -0.19 12.41 12.26
C TRP A 68 1.25 11.93 12.30
N LEU A 69 1.43 10.64 12.03
CA LEU A 69 2.72 10.02 11.71
C LEU A 69 2.87 10.01 10.19
N VAL A 70 4.02 10.43 9.69
CA VAL A 70 4.29 10.52 8.25
C VAL A 70 5.45 9.61 7.89
N TYR A 71 5.23 8.82 6.84
CA TYR A 71 6.25 7.98 6.23
C TYR A 71 6.40 8.33 4.75
N ASN A 72 7.61 8.68 4.34
CA ASN A 72 7.98 9.06 2.98
C ASN A 72 9.32 8.40 2.56
N ASP A 73 9.94 8.92 1.50
CA ASP A 73 11.23 8.45 0.98
C ASP A 73 12.38 8.58 1.99
N ALA A 74 12.37 9.61 2.83
CA ALA A 74 13.32 9.76 3.94
C ALA A 74 13.17 8.67 5.00
N ASN A 75 11.99 8.06 5.12
CA ASN A 75 11.75 6.92 6.02
C ASN A 75 11.98 5.57 5.35
N GLY A 76 12.35 5.52 4.06
CA GLY A 76 12.66 4.31 3.32
C GLY A 76 11.52 3.74 2.48
N LEU A 77 10.45 4.51 2.25
CA LEU A 77 9.48 4.16 1.21
C LEU A 77 10.06 4.45 -0.18
N VAL A 78 9.90 3.52 -1.11
CA VAL A 78 10.36 3.65 -2.51
C VAL A 78 9.19 3.61 -3.47
#